data_AF-A0A829HQE5-F1
#
_entry.id   AF-A0A829HQE5-F1
#
_cell.length_a   1.000
_cell.length_b   1.000
_cell.length_c   1.000
_cell.angle_alpha   90.00
_cell.angle_beta   90.00
_cell.angle_gamma   90.00
#
_symmetry.space_group_name_H-M   'P 1'
#
loop_
_entity.id
_entity.type
_entity.pdbx_description
1 polymer ?
#
loop_
_entity_poly.entity_id
_entity_poly.type
_entity_poly.pdbx_seq_one_letter_code
_entity_poly.pdbx_strand_id
1 'polypeptide(L)'
;MPQTGPWTGDPVWIVDILRAEGVNPLEYPGWRNRGHGDFKDIRGVMVHHTGSDSASAASIAEGRPDLVGPLSQLHIARNGAVTVVAVGVAWHAGVGMYPWLPTNMGNWHLIGIECANTGTSPTAPHRQNWPDAQYFTLVNCCAAINRRLAQTSARTIGHKEYAGRAQGKWDPGAIDMDILRRDIQDQIGRAAAPAPTPRPSVPVGEYADVLLFRGSKGPQVSQLQRRLNEHGAGLVVDGIFGPNTEASVREFQRRARSLKVDGIVGPATAAALRLKAEPGPE
;
A
#
# COMPACT_ATOMS: atom_id res chain seq x y z
N MET A 1 -20.86 -17.65 -9.75
CA MET A 1 -21.94 -16.75 -9.30
C MET A 1 -21.35 -15.84 -8.22
N PRO A 2 -21.52 -14.50 -8.28
CA PRO A 2 -21.08 -13.64 -7.18
C PRO A 2 -21.80 -14.08 -5.90
N GLN A 3 -21.07 -14.23 -4.80
CA GLN A 3 -21.67 -14.55 -3.50
C GLN A 3 -22.59 -13.41 -3.09
N THR A 4 -23.87 -13.72 -2.87
CA THR A 4 -24.90 -12.77 -2.42
C THR A 4 -25.08 -12.77 -0.90
N GLY A 5 -24.28 -13.56 -0.17
CA GLY A 5 -24.27 -13.66 1.29
C GLY A 5 -22.92 -13.28 1.91
N PRO A 6 -22.86 -13.05 3.23
CA PRO A 6 -21.62 -12.70 3.91
C PRO A 6 -20.60 -13.85 3.78
N TRP A 7 -19.33 -13.51 3.54
CA TRP A 7 -18.25 -14.50 3.41
C TRP A 7 -18.10 -15.26 4.72
N THR A 8 -17.99 -16.60 4.67
CA THR A 8 -17.77 -17.45 5.85
C THR A 8 -16.39 -18.08 5.81
N GLY A 9 -15.78 -18.23 6.99
CA GLY A 9 -14.44 -18.75 7.16
C GLY A 9 -13.32 -17.71 7.00
N ASP A 10 -12.12 -18.12 7.36
CA ASP A 10 -10.96 -17.25 7.41
C ASP A 10 -10.45 -16.86 6.00
N PRO A 11 -9.85 -15.66 5.85
CA PRO A 11 -9.37 -15.13 4.59
C PRO A 11 -8.02 -15.75 4.17
N VAL A 12 -7.95 -17.07 4.06
CA VAL A 12 -6.74 -17.80 3.59
C VAL A 12 -6.30 -17.38 2.18
N TRP A 13 -7.21 -16.76 1.41
CA TRP A 13 -6.99 -16.17 0.09
C TRP A 13 -6.30 -14.79 0.11
N ILE A 14 -6.03 -14.21 1.29
CA ILE A 14 -5.60 -12.81 1.41
C ILE A 14 -4.29 -12.54 0.67
N VAL A 15 -3.33 -13.46 0.73
CA VAL A 15 -2.05 -13.30 0.02
C VAL A 15 -2.25 -13.24 -1.49
N ASP A 16 -3.11 -14.10 -2.05
CA ASP A 16 -3.32 -14.21 -3.48
C ASP A 16 -3.98 -12.96 -4.05
N ILE A 17 -4.98 -12.41 -3.35
CA ILE A 17 -5.66 -11.19 -3.79
C ILE A 17 -4.77 -9.96 -3.71
N LEU A 18 -3.86 -9.91 -2.73
CA LEU A 18 -2.91 -8.80 -2.58
C LEU A 18 -1.90 -8.85 -3.74
N ARG A 19 -1.38 -10.04 -4.06
CA ARG A 19 -0.53 -10.24 -5.24
C ARG A 19 -1.22 -9.86 -6.54
N ALA A 20 -2.49 -10.23 -6.69
CA ALA A 20 -3.30 -9.85 -7.86
C ALA A 20 -3.50 -8.31 -7.96
N GLU A 21 -3.52 -7.60 -6.83
CA GLU A 21 -3.57 -6.13 -6.78
C GLU A 21 -2.19 -5.47 -6.98
N GLY A 22 -1.13 -6.26 -7.25
CA GLY A 22 0.25 -5.76 -7.38
C GLY A 22 0.92 -5.43 -6.05
N VAL A 23 0.37 -5.88 -4.93
CA VAL A 23 1.00 -5.83 -3.60
C VAL A 23 1.76 -7.15 -3.39
N ASN A 24 3.04 -7.08 -3.03
CA ASN A 24 3.83 -8.26 -2.69
C ASN A 24 3.94 -8.39 -1.16
N PRO A 25 2.99 -9.06 -0.48
CA PRO A 25 3.05 -9.19 0.97
C PRO A 25 4.14 -10.17 1.40
N LEU A 26 4.81 -9.83 2.50
CA LEU A 26 5.56 -10.78 3.30
C LEU A 26 4.59 -11.66 4.10
N GLU A 27 4.97 -12.90 4.33
CA GLU A 27 4.19 -13.87 5.10
C GLU A 27 4.88 -14.06 6.46
N TYR A 28 4.24 -13.61 7.54
CA TYR A 28 4.80 -13.80 8.89
C TYR A 28 4.80 -15.28 9.28
N PRO A 29 5.84 -15.83 9.93
CA PRO A 29 5.86 -17.24 10.30
C PRO A 29 4.60 -17.67 11.08
N GLY A 30 3.94 -18.73 10.59
CA GLY A 30 2.73 -19.27 11.19
C GLY A 30 1.44 -18.49 10.91
N TRP A 31 1.44 -17.46 10.05
CA TRP A 31 0.27 -16.60 9.80
C TRP A 31 -1.03 -17.35 9.46
N ARG A 32 -0.93 -18.49 8.75
CA ARG A 32 -2.08 -19.32 8.36
C ARG A 32 -2.80 -19.98 9.54
N ASN A 33 -2.14 -20.14 10.68
CA ASN A 33 -2.70 -20.77 11.88
C ASN A 33 -2.75 -19.78 13.06
N ARG A 34 -2.51 -18.49 12.80
CA ARG A 34 -2.47 -17.45 13.84
C ARG A 34 -3.81 -16.72 13.89
N GLY A 35 -4.30 -16.51 15.11
CA GLY A 35 -5.56 -15.83 15.41
C GLY A 35 -6.10 -16.26 16.77
N HIS A 36 -7.19 -15.64 17.20
CA HIS A 36 -7.92 -15.96 18.42
C HIS A 36 -9.18 -16.80 18.16
N GLY A 37 -9.16 -17.55 17.06
CA GLY A 37 -10.29 -18.32 16.52
C GLY A 37 -10.68 -17.85 15.12
N ASP A 38 -11.74 -18.45 14.59
CA ASP A 38 -12.19 -18.23 13.22
C ASP A 38 -13.17 -17.06 13.11
N PHE A 39 -13.17 -16.39 11.96
CA PHE A 39 -14.16 -15.38 11.63
C PHE A 39 -15.57 -15.98 11.61
N LYS A 40 -16.54 -15.26 12.19
CA LYS A 40 -17.97 -15.64 12.09
C LYS A 40 -18.47 -15.45 10.66
N ASP A 41 -18.21 -14.27 10.13
CA ASP A 41 -18.27 -13.93 8.73
C ASP A 41 -17.31 -12.74 8.47
N ILE A 42 -17.05 -12.38 7.22
CA ILE A 42 -16.25 -11.19 6.88
C ILE A 42 -17.13 -10.16 6.19
N ARG A 43 -17.28 -9.00 6.83
CA ARG A 43 -18.18 -7.91 6.41
C ARG A 43 -17.44 -6.69 5.88
N GLY A 44 -16.12 -6.66 5.97
CA GLY A 44 -15.33 -5.51 5.53
C GLY A 44 -13.96 -5.41 6.17
N VAL A 45 -13.43 -4.20 6.16
CA VAL A 45 -12.07 -3.86 6.62
C VAL A 45 -12.13 -2.75 7.66
N MET A 46 -11.33 -2.88 8.72
CA MET A 46 -11.07 -1.81 9.68
C MET A 46 -9.61 -1.34 9.57
N VAL A 47 -9.43 -0.03 9.40
CA VAL A 47 -8.13 0.60 9.23
C VAL A 47 -7.72 1.30 10.52
N HIS A 48 -6.44 1.12 10.88
CA HIS A 48 -5.82 1.63 12.09
C HIS A 48 -4.50 2.34 11.78
N HIS A 49 -4.04 3.14 12.74
CA HIS A 49 -2.62 3.43 12.89
C HIS A 49 -2.16 2.91 14.25
N THR A 50 -0.92 2.45 14.30
CA THR A 50 -0.35 1.79 15.50
C THR A 50 0.02 2.74 16.63
N GLY A 51 0.05 4.05 16.37
CA GLY A 51 0.56 5.07 17.29
C GLY A 51 2.09 5.20 17.25
N SER A 52 2.77 4.48 16.36
CA SER A 52 4.23 4.46 16.23
C SER A 52 4.67 4.32 14.78
N ASP A 53 5.64 5.12 14.35
CA ASP A 53 6.25 5.00 13.02
C ASP A 53 7.15 3.75 12.88
N SER A 54 7.47 3.07 13.98
CA SER A 54 8.38 1.92 14.03
C SER A 54 7.71 0.59 14.39
N ALA A 55 6.38 0.57 14.53
CA ALA A 55 5.66 -0.68 14.77
C ALA A 55 6.00 -1.71 13.67
N SER A 56 6.30 -2.94 14.07
CA SER A 56 6.74 -4.02 13.19
C SER A 56 5.66 -5.10 13.07
N ALA A 57 5.74 -5.92 12.02
CA ALA A 57 4.88 -7.09 11.89
C ALA A 57 4.98 -8.02 13.12
N ALA A 58 6.15 -8.13 13.74
CA ALA A 58 6.34 -8.90 14.97
C ALA A 58 5.55 -8.30 16.15
N SER A 59 5.57 -6.98 16.33
CA SER A 59 4.75 -6.32 17.37
C SER A 59 3.25 -6.50 17.13
N ILE A 60 2.82 -6.62 15.87
CA ILE A 60 1.42 -6.95 15.56
C ILE A 60 1.13 -8.43 15.83
N ALA A 61 2.05 -9.33 15.47
CA ALA A 61 1.87 -10.77 15.59
C ALA A 61 1.85 -11.27 17.03
N GLU A 62 2.78 -10.78 17.85
CA GLU A 62 2.96 -11.21 19.24
C GLU A 62 2.18 -10.30 20.21
N GLY A 63 1.85 -9.09 19.78
CA GLY A 63 1.12 -8.11 20.55
C GLY A 63 2.00 -7.32 21.51
N ARG A 64 1.41 -6.92 22.62
CA ARG A 64 2.02 -6.07 23.65
C ARG A 64 1.69 -6.61 25.04
N PRO A 65 2.39 -6.19 26.12
CA PRO A 65 2.21 -6.78 27.45
C PRO A 65 0.76 -6.76 27.97
N ASP A 66 -0.03 -5.76 27.59
CA ASP A 66 -1.44 -5.63 27.97
C ASP A 66 -2.42 -6.30 26.99
N LEU A 67 -1.96 -6.75 25.82
CA LEU A 67 -2.82 -7.37 24.81
C LEU A 67 -2.05 -8.34 23.92
N VAL A 68 -2.34 -9.63 24.08
CA VAL A 68 -1.76 -10.72 23.30
C VAL A 68 -2.16 -10.59 21.82
N GLY A 69 -1.19 -10.76 20.93
CA GLY A 69 -1.40 -10.74 19.49
C GLY A 69 -2.15 -11.98 18.94
N PRO A 70 -2.60 -11.96 17.68
CA PRO A 70 -2.37 -10.88 16.72
C PRO A 70 -3.25 -9.65 16.99
N LEU A 71 -2.69 -8.47 16.75
CA LEU A 71 -3.38 -7.19 16.88
C LEU A 71 -4.05 -6.73 15.57
N SER A 72 -3.73 -7.37 14.45
CA SER A 72 -4.43 -7.24 13.17
C SER A 72 -4.03 -8.38 12.23
N GLN A 73 -4.73 -8.53 11.12
CA GLN A 73 -4.38 -9.49 10.07
C GLN A 73 -3.25 -8.96 9.18
N LEU A 74 -3.25 -7.65 8.87
CA LEU A 74 -2.23 -7.01 8.05
C LEU A 74 -1.47 -5.92 8.82
N HIS A 75 -0.17 -5.86 8.58
CA HIS A 75 0.71 -4.75 8.95
C HIS A 75 1.21 -4.04 7.70
N ILE A 76 1.22 -2.70 7.70
CA ILE A 76 1.80 -1.87 6.63
C ILE A 76 2.87 -0.95 7.21
N ALA A 77 4.12 -1.19 6.84
CA ALA A 77 5.25 -0.34 7.21
C ALA A 77 5.20 1.04 6.52
N ARG A 78 5.99 1.99 7.02
CA ARG A 78 6.10 3.37 6.47
C ARG A 78 6.41 3.42 4.97
N ASN A 79 7.20 2.47 4.49
CA ASN A 79 7.61 2.36 3.09
C ASN A 79 6.59 1.61 2.20
N GLY A 80 5.41 1.24 2.73
CA GLY A 80 4.40 0.47 2.02
C GLY A 80 4.66 -1.04 1.97
N ALA A 81 5.68 -1.57 2.65
CA ALA A 81 5.82 -3.02 2.79
C ALA A 81 4.66 -3.60 3.60
N VAL A 82 3.98 -4.61 3.05
CA VAL A 82 2.87 -5.31 3.70
C VAL A 82 3.36 -6.61 4.28
N THR A 83 2.93 -6.94 5.50
CA THR A 83 3.08 -8.27 6.06
C THR A 83 1.71 -8.82 6.44
N VAL A 84 1.40 -10.03 5.98
CA VAL A 84 0.25 -10.80 6.44
C VAL A 84 0.67 -11.52 7.72
N VAL A 85 0.03 -11.15 8.82
CA VAL A 85 0.37 -11.56 10.18
C VAL A 85 -0.48 -12.75 10.63
N ALA A 86 -1.77 -12.75 10.28
CA ALA A 86 -2.74 -13.73 10.75
C ALA A 86 -3.88 -13.88 9.72
N VAL A 87 -4.50 -15.06 9.67
CA VAL A 87 -5.81 -15.25 9.00
C VAL A 87 -6.96 -15.26 9.99
N GLY A 88 -6.76 -15.77 11.20
CA GLY A 88 -7.83 -15.82 12.19
C GLY A 88 -8.13 -14.45 12.78
N VAL A 89 -9.09 -14.42 13.69
CA VAL A 89 -9.53 -13.22 14.42
C VAL A 89 -8.36 -12.56 15.15
N ALA A 90 -8.30 -11.22 15.09
CA ALA A 90 -7.30 -10.40 15.77
C ALA A 90 -7.98 -9.43 16.75
N TRP A 91 -7.26 -9.05 17.81
CA TRP A 91 -7.76 -8.11 18.82
C TRP A 91 -7.49 -6.66 18.42
N HIS A 92 -8.30 -6.14 17.49
CA HIS A 92 -8.11 -4.81 16.90
C HIS A 92 -9.26 -3.81 17.15
N ALA A 93 -10.51 -4.27 17.16
CA ALA A 93 -11.70 -3.40 17.22
C ALA A 93 -12.13 -3.05 18.65
N GLY A 94 -12.16 -4.02 19.56
CA GLY A 94 -12.64 -3.82 20.93
C GLY A 94 -14.11 -3.38 21.00
N VAL A 95 -14.43 -2.51 21.97
CA VAL A 95 -15.80 -1.99 22.23
C VAL A 95 -16.18 -0.91 21.21
N GLY A 96 -17.32 -1.05 20.55
CA GLY A 96 -17.77 -0.07 19.58
C GLY A 96 -19.00 -0.52 18.81
N MET A 97 -19.45 0.34 17.90
CA MET A 97 -20.60 0.07 17.04
C MET A 97 -20.43 0.74 15.68
N TYR A 98 -21.00 0.13 14.65
CA TYR A 98 -21.17 0.75 13.34
C TYR A 98 -22.46 0.20 12.71
N PRO A 99 -23.22 0.97 11.90
CA PRO A 99 -24.61 0.64 11.56
C PRO A 99 -24.89 -0.77 10.99
N TRP A 100 -23.90 -1.42 10.37
CA TRP A 100 -24.02 -2.75 9.76
C TRP A 100 -23.19 -3.85 10.46
N LEU A 101 -22.68 -3.56 11.65
CA LEU A 101 -21.96 -4.51 12.51
C LEU A 101 -22.75 -4.75 13.80
N PRO A 102 -22.79 -6.00 14.31
CA PRO A 102 -23.23 -6.22 15.67
C PRO A 102 -22.32 -5.49 16.65
N THR A 103 -22.93 -4.81 17.63
CA THR A 103 -22.22 -4.05 18.68
C THR A 103 -21.17 -4.92 19.37
N ASN A 104 -19.98 -4.38 19.58
CA ASN A 104 -18.82 -5.04 20.21
C ASN A 104 -18.32 -6.31 19.50
N MET A 105 -18.70 -6.54 18.24
CA MET A 105 -18.28 -7.73 17.49
C MET A 105 -17.33 -7.40 16.32
N GLY A 106 -16.69 -6.24 16.30
CA GLY A 106 -15.83 -5.82 15.20
C GLY A 106 -14.71 -6.84 14.88
N ASN A 107 -14.07 -7.40 15.91
CA ASN A 107 -13.01 -8.41 15.77
C ASN A 107 -13.44 -9.64 14.97
N TRP A 108 -14.71 -10.02 15.09
CA TRP A 108 -15.26 -11.27 14.51
C TRP A 108 -15.77 -11.09 13.08
N HIS A 109 -15.78 -9.85 12.57
CA HIS A 109 -16.47 -9.47 11.34
C HIS A 109 -15.63 -8.61 10.39
N LEU A 110 -14.45 -8.16 10.80
CA LEU A 110 -13.62 -7.24 10.02
C LEU A 110 -12.18 -7.72 9.94
N ILE A 111 -11.59 -7.57 8.76
CA ILE A 111 -10.14 -7.70 8.60
C ILE A 111 -9.51 -6.39 9.09
N GLY A 112 -8.63 -6.46 10.07
CA GLY A 112 -7.86 -5.35 10.60
C GLY A 112 -6.58 -5.09 9.79
N ILE A 113 -6.31 -3.82 9.49
CA ILE A 113 -5.06 -3.35 8.88
C ILE A 113 -4.41 -2.31 9.79
N GLU A 114 -3.20 -2.60 10.27
CA GLU A 114 -2.42 -1.73 11.14
C GLU A 114 -1.28 -1.07 10.37
N CYS A 115 -1.31 0.27 10.28
CA CYS A 115 -0.24 1.03 9.65
C CYS A 115 0.77 1.50 10.71
N ALA A 116 2.06 1.24 10.49
CA ALA A 116 3.15 1.82 11.28
C ALA A 116 3.18 3.34 11.06
N ASN A 117 2.44 4.09 11.86
CA ASN A 117 2.26 5.52 11.75
C ASN A 117 1.83 6.06 13.12
N THR A 118 2.32 7.25 13.49
CA THR A 118 1.89 7.98 14.69
C THR A 118 0.49 8.59 14.59
N GLY A 119 -0.11 8.63 13.40
CA GLY A 119 -1.43 9.21 13.14
C GLY A 119 -1.45 10.75 13.07
N THR A 120 -0.37 11.40 13.51
CA THR A 120 -0.16 12.86 13.57
C THR A 120 -1.12 13.63 14.48
N SER A 121 -2.40 13.69 14.12
CA SER A 121 -3.46 14.37 14.88
C SER A 121 -4.81 14.03 14.25
N PRO A 122 -5.91 13.95 15.03
CA PRO A 122 -7.25 13.77 14.47
C PRO A 122 -7.73 14.95 13.60
N THR A 123 -7.11 16.13 13.73
CA THR A 123 -7.47 17.35 12.99
C THR A 123 -6.46 17.71 11.89
N ALA A 124 -5.43 16.90 11.71
CA ALA A 124 -4.44 17.11 10.65
C ALA A 124 -5.09 16.97 9.25
N PRO A 125 -4.60 17.71 8.24
CA PRO A 125 -5.04 17.52 6.86
C PRO A 125 -4.87 16.07 6.40
N HIS A 126 -5.73 15.65 5.47
CA HIS A 126 -5.72 14.30 4.91
C HIS A 126 -4.29 13.88 4.50
N ARG A 127 -3.81 12.77 5.06
CA ARG A 127 -2.47 12.17 4.83
C ARG A 127 -1.28 12.98 5.33
N GLN A 128 -1.44 13.99 6.17
CA GLN A 128 -0.27 14.62 6.78
C GLN A 128 0.56 13.56 7.53
N ASN A 129 1.86 13.44 7.21
CA ASN A 129 2.77 12.39 7.69
C ASN A 129 2.40 10.95 7.29
N TRP A 130 1.55 10.74 6.28
CA TRP A 130 1.32 9.42 5.67
C TRP A 130 2.05 9.34 4.33
N PRO A 131 3.19 8.62 4.24
CA PRO A 131 3.94 8.44 3.02
C PRO A 131 3.03 7.87 1.94
N ASP A 132 3.23 8.36 0.72
CA ASP A 132 2.46 7.91 -0.44
C ASP A 132 2.49 6.38 -0.60
N ALA A 133 3.66 5.76 -0.38
CA ALA A 133 3.80 4.32 -0.44
C ALA A 133 2.92 3.60 0.59
N GLN A 134 2.86 4.08 1.83
CA GLN A 134 2.00 3.50 2.88
C GLN A 134 0.51 3.72 2.56
N TYR A 135 0.13 4.95 2.17
CA TYR A 135 -1.26 5.29 1.87
C TYR A 135 -1.81 4.53 0.66
N PHE A 136 -1.12 4.55 -0.47
CA PHE A 136 -1.60 3.86 -1.67
C PHE A 136 -1.58 2.34 -1.51
N THR A 137 -0.66 1.79 -0.70
CA THR A 137 -0.70 0.38 -0.33
C THR A 137 -1.92 0.04 0.51
N LEU A 138 -2.28 0.88 1.49
CA LEU A 138 -3.50 0.73 2.26
C LEU A 138 -4.75 0.75 1.36
N VAL A 139 -4.83 1.70 0.43
CA VAL A 139 -5.92 1.77 -0.57
C VAL A 139 -6.01 0.48 -1.36
N ASN A 140 -4.88 -0.02 -1.89
CA ASN A 140 -4.82 -1.26 -2.67
C ASN A 140 -5.25 -2.47 -1.84
N CYS A 141 -4.77 -2.61 -0.61
CA CYS A 141 -5.17 -3.71 0.28
C CYS A 141 -6.68 -3.71 0.53
N CYS A 142 -7.26 -2.55 0.86
CA CYS A 142 -8.69 -2.39 1.06
C CYS A 142 -9.49 -2.70 -0.21
N ALA A 143 -9.04 -2.23 -1.38
CA ALA A 143 -9.70 -2.47 -2.65
C ALA A 143 -9.68 -3.96 -3.02
N ALA A 144 -8.55 -4.64 -2.86
CA ALA A 144 -8.40 -6.07 -3.12
C ALA A 144 -9.36 -6.90 -2.25
N ILE A 145 -9.42 -6.60 -0.94
CA ILE A 145 -10.29 -7.29 0.00
C ILE A 145 -11.77 -7.06 -0.37
N ASN A 146 -12.18 -5.81 -0.54
CA ASN A 146 -13.58 -5.51 -0.89
C ASN A 146 -13.98 -6.12 -2.23
N ARG A 147 -13.10 -6.11 -3.24
CA ARG A 147 -13.35 -6.76 -4.53
C ARG A 147 -13.51 -8.26 -4.38
N ARG A 148 -12.67 -8.92 -3.56
CA ARG A 148 -12.77 -10.36 -3.28
C ARG A 148 -14.08 -10.75 -2.60
N LEU A 149 -14.58 -9.85 -1.75
CA LEU A 149 -15.85 -10.00 -1.03
C LEU A 149 -17.07 -9.55 -1.84
N ALA A 150 -16.88 -9.09 -3.09
CA ALA A 150 -17.93 -8.50 -3.92
C ALA A 150 -18.64 -7.31 -3.25
N GLN A 151 -17.87 -6.46 -2.56
CA GLN A 151 -18.32 -5.30 -1.78
C GLN A 151 -17.74 -3.99 -2.35
N THR A 152 -18.35 -2.86 -1.97
CA THR A 152 -17.87 -1.51 -2.27
C THR A 152 -17.02 -0.97 -1.13
N SER A 153 -16.38 0.19 -1.35
CA SER A 153 -15.57 0.85 -0.31
C SER A 153 -16.36 1.25 0.95
N ALA A 154 -17.70 1.26 0.90
CA ALA A 154 -18.57 1.46 2.06
C ALA A 154 -18.37 0.42 3.17
N ARG A 155 -17.69 -0.70 2.88
CA ARG A 155 -17.30 -1.74 3.83
C ARG A 155 -15.91 -1.52 4.44
N THR A 156 -15.24 -0.41 4.15
CA THR A 156 -14.04 0.02 4.86
C THR A 156 -14.37 1.11 5.87
N ILE A 157 -13.95 0.94 7.12
CA ILE A 157 -14.13 1.90 8.22
C ILE A 157 -12.81 2.17 8.95
N GLY A 158 -12.69 3.33 9.57
CA GLY A 158 -11.62 3.63 10.51
C GLY A 158 -12.02 3.20 11.92
N HIS A 159 -11.05 2.89 12.77
CA HIS A 159 -11.35 2.56 14.18
C HIS A 159 -12.07 3.70 14.90
N LYS A 160 -11.74 4.96 14.56
CA LYS A 160 -12.42 6.17 15.06
C LYS A 160 -13.92 6.20 14.77
N GLU A 161 -14.35 5.65 13.65
CA GLU A 161 -15.77 5.60 13.29
C GLU A 161 -16.52 4.51 14.07
N TYR A 162 -15.81 3.45 14.47
CA TYR A 162 -16.38 2.33 15.24
C TYR A 162 -16.35 2.55 16.75
N ALA A 163 -15.19 2.94 17.27
CA ALA A 163 -14.87 3.00 18.69
C ALA A 163 -14.61 4.44 19.20
N GLY A 164 -14.66 5.46 18.35
CA GLY A 164 -14.38 6.84 18.78
C GLY A 164 -15.31 7.33 19.88
N ARG A 165 -16.63 7.07 19.74
CA ARG A 165 -17.60 7.43 20.79
C ARG A 165 -17.46 6.59 22.06
N ALA A 166 -17.12 5.31 21.92
CA ALA A 166 -17.11 4.37 23.04
C ALA A 166 -15.80 4.38 23.84
N GLN A 167 -14.68 4.68 23.18
CA GLN A 167 -13.33 4.51 23.72
C GLN A 167 -12.41 5.72 23.44
N GLY A 168 -12.88 6.77 22.77
CA GLY A 168 -12.03 7.91 22.38
C GLY A 168 -11.01 7.58 21.30
N LYS A 169 -11.17 6.45 20.58
CA LYS A 169 -10.30 6.07 19.46
C LYS A 169 -10.37 7.10 18.35
N TRP A 170 -9.20 7.49 17.84
CA TRP A 170 -9.07 8.53 16.82
C TRP A 170 -8.25 8.06 15.62
N ASP A 171 -7.75 6.83 15.65
CA ASP A 171 -7.07 6.19 14.55
C ASP A 171 -8.04 5.85 13.40
N PRO A 172 -7.63 5.95 12.11
CA PRO A 172 -6.29 6.17 11.58
C PRO A 172 -5.85 7.65 11.48
N GLY A 173 -6.24 8.50 12.43
CA GLY A 173 -5.66 9.83 12.60
C GLY A 173 -5.97 10.76 11.44
N ALA A 174 -4.92 11.34 10.87
CA ALA A 174 -4.95 12.25 9.72
C ALA A 174 -5.56 11.65 8.42
N ILE A 175 -6.03 10.41 8.43
CA ILE A 175 -6.77 9.86 7.29
C ILE A 175 -8.25 10.28 7.38
N ASP A 176 -8.65 11.19 6.50
CA ASP A 176 -10.05 11.41 6.16
C ASP A 176 -10.66 10.13 5.55
N MET A 177 -11.73 9.62 6.16
CA MET A 177 -12.33 8.34 5.79
C MET A 177 -13.19 8.42 4.53
N ASP A 178 -13.76 9.58 4.22
CA ASP A 178 -14.56 9.75 3.00
C ASP A 178 -13.66 9.83 1.78
N ILE A 179 -12.53 10.53 1.91
CA ILE A 179 -11.48 10.52 0.89
C ILE A 179 -10.89 9.12 0.71
N LEU A 180 -10.58 8.42 1.82
CA LEU A 180 -10.07 7.05 1.73
C LEU A 180 -11.06 6.13 1.00
N ARG A 181 -12.36 6.19 1.34
CA ARG A 181 -13.39 5.40 0.67
C ARG A 181 -13.54 5.74 -0.81
N ARG A 182 -13.43 7.02 -1.19
CA ARG A 182 -13.42 7.42 -2.60
C ARG A 182 -12.25 6.79 -3.34
N ASP A 183 -11.04 6.92 -2.81
CA ASP A 183 -9.83 6.39 -3.44
C ASP A 183 -9.87 4.85 -3.55
N ILE A 184 -10.42 4.16 -2.52
CA ILE A 184 -10.68 2.72 -2.57
C ILE A 184 -11.71 2.38 -3.66
N GLN A 185 -12.79 3.14 -3.77
CA GLN A 185 -13.83 2.87 -4.76
C GLN A 185 -13.30 3.06 -6.20
N ASP A 186 -12.48 4.08 -6.41
CA ASP A 186 -11.78 4.31 -7.67
C ASP A 186 -10.86 3.13 -7.99
N GLN A 187 -10.12 2.62 -7.00
CA GLN A 187 -9.26 1.45 -7.18
C GLN A 187 -10.08 0.17 -7.46
N ILE A 188 -11.21 -0.04 -6.80
CA ILE A 188 -12.13 -1.17 -7.08
C ILE A 188 -12.63 -1.09 -8.54
N GLY A 189 -13.03 0.10 -8.99
CA GLY A 189 -13.59 0.36 -10.31
C GLY A 189 -12.57 0.32 -11.45
N ARG A 190 -11.27 0.45 -11.16
CA ARG A 190 -10.22 0.16 -12.14
C ARG A 190 -10.29 -1.31 -12.49
N ALA A 191 -10.37 -1.61 -13.80
CA ALA A 191 -10.17 -2.97 -14.29
C ALA A 191 -8.87 -3.49 -13.67
N ALA A 192 -8.90 -4.70 -13.10
CA ALA A 192 -7.68 -5.37 -12.66
C ALA A 192 -6.71 -5.30 -13.84
N ALA A 193 -5.56 -4.63 -13.64
CA ALA A 193 -4.51 -4.71 -14.63
C ALA A 193 -4.29 -6.20 -14.89
N PRO A 194 -4.20 -6.66 -16.16
CA PRO A 194 -3.90 -8.05 -16.41
C PRO A 194 -2.72 -8.43 -15.53
N ALA A 195 -2.85 -9.56 -14.81
CA ALA A 195 -1.75 -10.12 -14.02
C ALA A 195 -0.48 -9.97 -14.85
N PRO A 196 0.63 -9.44 -14.30
CA PRO A 196 1.81 -9.20 -15.10
C PRO A 196 2.14 -10.49 -15.82
N THR A 197 1.92 -10.52 -17.14
CA THR A 197 2.50 -11.53 -18.00
C THR A 197 3.98 -11.60 -17.63
N PRO A 198 4.62 -12.78 -17.57
CA PRO A 198 6.06 -12.88 -17.38
C PRO A 198 6.69 -11.84 -18.28
N ARG A 199 7.37 -10.84 -17.69
CA ARG A 199 7.84 -9.67 -18.41
C ARG A 199 8.52 -10.15 -19.70
N PRO A 200 8.13 -9.65 -20.89
CA PRO A 200 8.98 -9.83 -22.06
C PRO A 200 10.39 -9.38 -21.67
N SER A 201 11.40 -10.15 -22.04
CA SER A 201 12.79 -9.84 -21.73
C SER A 201 13.13 -8.44 -22.25
N VAL A 202 13.12 -7.44 -21.38
CA VAL A 202 13.88 -6.22 -21.60
C VAL A 202 15.34 -6.68 -21.68
N PRO A 203 16.16 -6.21 -22.62
CA PRO A 203 17.59 -6.52 -22.61
C PRO A 203 18.21 -5.89 -21.35
N VAL A 204 18.24 -6.67 -20.26
CA VAL A 204 18.70 -6.24 -18.94
C VAL A 204 20.21 -5.95 -18.94
N GLY A 205 20.99 -6.42 -19.93
CA GLY A 205 22.44 -6.26 -19.98
C GLY A 205 22.97 -4.86 -19.66
N GLU A 206 23.10 -4.00 -20.66
CA GLU A 206 23.78 -2.70 -20.54
C GLU A 206 23.08 -1.66 -19.64
N TYR A 207 21.84 -1.95 -19.20
CA TYR A 207 20.97 -1.01 -18.51
C TYR A 207 20.58 -1.46 -17.09
N ALA A 208 21.03 -2.65 -16.65
CA ALA A 208 20.65 -3.27 -15.37
C ALA A 208 20.97 -2.38 -14.16
N ASP A 209 22.11 -1.69 -14.23
CA ASP A 209 22.68 -0.96 -13.09
C ASP A 209 22.24 0.52 -13.04
N VAL A 210 21.33 0.93 -13.94
CA VAL A 210 20.83 2.31 -13.96
C VAL A 210 19.67 2.45 -12.99
N LEU A 211 19.90 3.18 -11.90
CA LEU A 211 18.87 3.61 -10.96
C LEU A 211 19.07 5.09 -10.61
N LEU A 212 18.27 5.98 -11.22
CA LEU A 212 18.26 7.40 -10.90
C LEU A 212 16.88 7.83 -10.40
N PHE A 213 16.87 8.67 -9.36
CA PHE A 213 15.67 9.17 -8.72
C PHE A 213 15.93 10.56 -8.15
N ARG A 214 14.87 11.23 -7.65
CA ARG A 214 15.02 12.55 -7.02
C ARG A 214 16.10 12.53 -5.94
N GLY A 215 17.06 13.43 -6.05
CA GLY A 215 18.21 13.50 -5.15
C GLY A 215 19.49 12.84 -5.69
N SER A 216 19.40 11.98 -6.73
CA SER A 216 20.58 11.53 -7.48
C SER A 216 21.31 12.73 -8.07
N LYS A 217 22.64 12.66 -8.11
CA LYS A 217 23.51 13.69 -8.68
C LYS A 217 24.67 13.07 -9.45
N GLY A 218 25.24 13.82 -10.39
CA GLY A 218 26.48 13.46 -11.08
C GLY A 218 26.31 13.23 -12.59
N PRO A 219 27.37 12.74 -13.26
CA PRO A 219 27.45 12.68 -14.72
C PRO A 219 26.32 11.89 -15.38
N GLN A 220 25.85 10.82 -14.73
CA GLN A 220 24.75 9.99 -15.21
C GLN A 220 23.40 10.73 -15.21
N VAL A 221 23.20 11.64 -14.25
CA VAL A 221 22.02 12.53 -14.24
C VAL A 221 22.13 13.58 -15.34
N SER A 222 23.32 14.11 -15.61
CA SER A 222 23.53 15.01 -16.75
C SER A 222 23.23 14.32 -18.08
N GLN A 223 23.58 13.04 -18.23
CA GLN A 223 23.21 12.25 -19.40
C GLN A 223 21.70 12.04 -19.50
N LEU A 224 21.05 11.70 -18.39
CA LEU A 224 19.59 11.60 -18.34
C LEU A 224 18.93 12.90 -18.81
N GLN A 225 19.36 14.05 -18.28
CA GLN A 225 18.81 15.35 -18.64
C GLN A 225 19.02 15.66 -20.14
N ARG A 226 20.19 15.31 -20.71
CA ARG A 226 20.43 15.41 -22.16
C ARG A 226 19.47 14.53 -22.96
N ARG A 227 19.27 13.26 -22.58
CA ARG A 227 18.32 12.36 -23.25
C ARG A 227 16.90 12.87 -23.16
N LEU A 228 16.46 13.34 -21.99
CA LEU A 228 15.13 13.94 -21.85
C LEU A 228 14.96 15.19 -22.72
N ASN A 229 16.02 15.99 -22.89
CA ASN A 229 16.02 17.15 -23.78
C ASN A 229 15.94 16.77 -25.27
N GLU A 230 16.58 15.69 -25.69
CA GLU A 230 16.38 15.09 -27.03
C GLU A 230 14.91 14.71 -27.27
N HIS A 231 14.17 14.40 -26.18
CA HIS A 231 12.73 14.14 -26.19
C HIS A 231 11.86 15.38 -25.85
N GLY A 232 12.44 16.58 -25.85
CA GLY A 232 11.71 17.86 -25.74
C GLY A 232 11.46 18.36 -24.31
N ALA A 233 12.23 17.92 -23.32
CA ALA A 233 12.02 18.30 -21.92
C ALA A 233 12.45 19.73 -21.54
N GLY A 234 13.40 20.34 -22.26
CA GLY A 234 13.85 21.73 -21.99
C GLY A 234 14.53 21.94 -20.63
N LEU A 235 15.16 20.91 -20.07
CA LEU A 235 15.84 20.94 -18.77
C LEU A 235 17.21 21.65 -18.84
N VAL A 236 17.59 22.29 -17.75
CA VAL A 236 18.99 22.63 -17.49
C VAL A 236 19.77 21.34 -17.21
N VAL A 237 20.93 21.17 -17.84
CA VAL A 237 21.81 20.00 -17.64
C VAL A 237 22.80 20.32 -16.52
N ASP A 238 22.31 20.28 -15.28
CA ASP A 238 23.10 20.58 -14.06
C ASP A 238 23.60 19.33 -13.33
N GLY A 239 23.21 18.13 -13.79
CA GLY A 239 23.54 16.87 -13.13
C GLY A 239 22.84 16.68 -11.79
N ILE A 240 21.74 17.39 -11.53
CA ILE A 240 20.94 17.28 -10.31
C ILE A 240 19.54 16.77 -10.66
N PHE A 241 19.16 15.62 -10.09
CA PHE A 241 17.83 15.07 -10.31
C PHE A 241 16.84 15.77 -9.38
N GLY A 242 16.44 16.98 -9.79
CA GLY A 242 15.49 17.83 -9.07
C GLY A 242 14.02 17.64 -9.51
N PRO A 243 13.11 18.47 -9.00
CA PRO A 243 11.69 18.41 -9.33
C PRO A 243 11.39 18.44 -10.83
N ASN A 244 12.10 19.28 -11.58
CA ASN A 244 11.90 19.43 -13.02
C ASN A 244 12.35 18.17 -13.77
N THR A 245 13.48 17.56 -13.38
CA THR A 245 13.94 16.30 -13.98
C THR A 245 12.94 15.17 -13.71
N GLU A 246 12.42 15.06 -12.48
CA GLU A 246 11.39 14.04 -12.18
C GLU A 246 10.11 14.25 -13.01
N ALA A 247 9.65 15.50 -13.13
CA ALA A 247 8.48 15.83 -13.95
C ALA A 247 8.67 15.41 -15.41
N SER A 248 9.86 15.67 -15.97
CA SER A 248 10.22 15.25 -17.33
C SER A 248 10.37 13.74 -17.49
N VAL A 249 10.87 13.03 -16.48
CA VAL A 249 10.88 11.55 -16.49
C VAL A 249 9.45 11.01 -16.50
N ARG A 250 8.56 11.54 -15.66
CA ARG A 250 7.14 11.14 -15.64
C ARG A 250 6.45 11.45 -16.98
N GLU A 251 6.78 12.58 -17.60
CA GLU A 251 6.27 12.94 -18.93
C GLU A 251 6.74 11.94 -19.99
N PHE A 252 8.03 11.62 -20.02
CA PHE A 252 8.59 10.62 -20.92
C PHE A 252 7.93 9.25 -20.72
N GLN A 253 7.81 8.80 -19.46
CA GLN A 253 7.15 7.55 -19.10
C GLN A 253 5.67 7.53 -19.54
N ARG A 254 4.94 8.66 -19.44
CA ARG A 254 3.55 8.78 -19.93
C ARG A 254 3.44 8.61 -21.43
N ARG A 255 4.43 9.10 -22.19
CA ARG A 255 4.47 8.95 -23.65
C ARG A 255 4.88 7.54 -24.09
N ALA A 256 5.64 6.83 -23.26
CA ALA A 256 6.07 5.47 -23.53
C ALA A 256 4.99 4.45 -23.12
N ARG A 257 4.39 3.75 -24.10
CA ARG A 257 3.26 2.82 -23.90
C ARG A 257 3.52 1.66 -22.92
N SER A 258 4.77 1.39 -22.56
CA SER A 258 5.19 0.23 -21.75
C SER A 258 5.94 0.59 -20.45
N LEU A 259 6.02 1.87 -20.09
CA LEU A 259 6.72 2.31 -18.88
C LEU A 259 5.73 2.63 -17.75
N LYS A 260 6.11 2.26 -16.52
CA LYS A 260 5.43 2.73 -15.32
C LYS A 260 5.74 4.22 -15.12
N VAL A 261 4.72 5.03 -14.82
CA VAL A 261 4.86 6.47 -14.58
C VAL A 261 5.14 6.73 -13.10
N ASP A 262 6.34 6.40 -12.66
CA ASP A 262 6.76 6.53 -11.26
C ASP A 262 7.82 7.61 -11.01
N GLY A 263 8.36 8.24 -12.07
CA GLY A 263 9.40 9.26 -11.96
C GLY A 263 10.79 8.71 -11.66
N ILE A 264 10.96 7.39 -11.70
CA ILE A 264 12.23 6.70 -11.43
C ILE A 264 12.81 6.18 -12.74
N VAL A 265 14.11 6.41 -12.95
CA VAL A 265 14.82 5.86 -14.11
C VAL A 265 15.49 4.55 -13.69
N GLY A 266 14.71 3.46 -13.78
CA GLY A 266 15.22 2.08 -13.69
C GLY A 266 15.55 1.49 -15.06
N PRO A 267 15.96 0.21 -15.15
CA PRO A 267 16.46 -0.41 -16.38
C PRO A 267 15.54 -0.30 -17.60
N ALA A 268 14.22 -0.37 -17.41
CA ALA A 268 13.26 -0.21 -18.50
C ALA A 268 13.21 1.22 -19.05
N THR A 269 13.23 2.23 -18.17
CA THR A 269 13.28 3.64 -18.56
C THR A 269 14.65 3.99 -19.14
N ALA A 270 15.73 3.43 -18.58
CA ALA A 270 17.08 3.58 -19.09
C ALA A 270 17.24 2.99 -20.50
N ALA A 271 16.72 1.78 -20.74
CA ALA A 271 16.72 1.17 -22.07
C ALA A 271 15.91 1.99 -23.08
N ALA A 272 14.74 2.51 -22.68
CA ALA A 272 13.91 3.37 -23.53
C ALA A 272 14.60 4.71 -23.87
N LEU A 273 15.38 5.27 -22.95
CA LEU A 273 16.18 6.48 -23.15
C LEU A 273 17.57 6.21 -23.75
N ARG A 274 17.94 4.93 -23.95
CA ARG A 274 19.31 4.50 -24.31
C ARG A 274 20.37 5.15 -23.39
N LEU A 275 20.07 5.16 -22.10
CA LEU A 275 20.91 5.70 -21.04
C LEU A 275 21.72 4.55 -20.42
N LYS A 276 22.96 4.38 -20.85
CA LYS A 276 23.86 3.32 -20.38
C LYS A 276 24.38 3.63 -18.97
N ALA A 277 24.81 2.61 -18.22
CA ALA A 277 25.56 2.84 -16.99
C ALA A 277 26.93 3.46 -17.33
N GLU A 278 27.37 4.43 -16.53
CA GLU A 278 28.75 4.89 -16.60
C GLU A 278 29.66 3.77 -16.07
N PRO A 279 30.79 3.43 -16.74
CA PRO A 279 31.79 2.59 -16.13
C PRO A 279 32.27 3.27 -14.84
N GLY A 280 32.26 2.54 -13.73
CA GLY A 280 32.78 3.05 -12.47
C GLY A 280 34.26 3.43 -12.62
N PRO A 281 34.76 4.40 -11.82
CA PRO A 281 36.20 4.65 -11.80
C PRO A 281 36.93 3.39 -11.32
N GLU A 282 37.95 2.95 -12.06
CA GLU A 282 38.96 1.99 -11.59
C GLU A 282 39.71 2.51 -10.36
#